data_AF-A0A916MEM2-F1
#
_entry.id   AF-A0A916MEM2-F1
#
_cell.length_a   1.000
_cell.length_b   1.000
_cell.length_c   1.000
_cell.angle_alpha   90.00
_cell.angle_beta   90.00
_cell.angle_gamma   90.00
#
_symmetry.space_group_name_H-M   'P 1'
#
loop_
_entity.id
_entity.type
_entity.pdbx_description
1 polymer ?
#
loop_
_entity_poly.entity_id
_entity_poly.type
_entity_poly.pdbx_seq_one_letter_code
_entity_poly.pdbx_strand_id
1 'polypeptide(L)'
;MLSGCIGRPVNVNDPSGDKEQPASTIYKPQYDKIQTPTLTPTPGISENLLIDNISRDLKDFNEKGWDKLYETNEFDCSRMTTFMWDYIRTKYRIPSKIIVAPNREHAWLAVRVKDAGDTDRYLNWTVKGVDYYFIESTVPRVVIFEKDVYFGGNWYGTTSDFYTTRIYIADDPSQANDLTGGWSTEFRLTKPDIDKLSTFE
;
A
#
# COMPACT_ATOMS: atom_id res chain seq x y z
N MET A 1 -2.83 13.32 18.70
CA MET A 1 -2.67 11.89 18.37
C MET A 1 -3.22 11.70 16.97
N LEU A 2 -2.38 11.26 16.03
CA LEU A 2 -2.79 10.96 14.66
C LEU A 2 -3.47 9.59 14.68
N SER A 3 -4.81 9.55 14.81
CA SER A 3 -5.58 8.30 14.98
C SER A 3 -6.02 7.68 13.64
N GLY A 4 -5.22 7.87 12.61
CA GLY A 4 -5.66 7.67 11.24
C GLY A 4 -5.51 6.26 10.67
N CYS A 5 -4.38 5.62 10.92
CA CYS A 5 -4.08 4.27 10.42
C CYS A 5 -3.64 3.33 11.55
N ILE A 6 -3.68 3.78 12.81
CA ILE A 6 -3.27 3.01 13.99
C ILE A 6 -4.56 2.67 14.73
N GLY A 7 -4.97 1.40 14.62
CA GLY A 7 -6.16 0.92 15.31
C GLY A 7 -6.04 1.19 16.81
N ARG A 8 -7.12 1.65 17.44
CA ARG A 8 -7.22 1.67 18.90
C ARG A 8 -6.86 0.26 19.43
N PRO A 9 -6.05 0.14 20.49
CA PRO A 9 -5.85 -1.16 21.13
C PRO A 9 -7.20 -1.66 21.63
N VAL A 10 -7.58 -2.88 21.21
CA VAL A 10 -8.74 -3.57 21.76
C VAL A 10 -8.40 -3.90 23.21
N ASN A 11 -9.17 -3.36 24.16
CA ASN A 11 -8.96 -3.60 25.58
C ASN A 11 -9.34 -5.06 25.87
N VAL A 12 -8.35 -5.91 26.13
CA VAL A 12 -8.52 -7.37 26.30
C VAL A 12 -9.17 -7.78 27.64
N ASN A 13 -9.75 -6.84 28.37
CA ASN A 13 -10.29 -7.04 29.73
C ASN A 13 -11.75 -6.60 29.85
N ASP A 14 -12.64 -7.16 29.03
CA ASP A 14 -14.08 -7.17 29.35
C ASP A 14 -14.56 -8.61 29.58
N PRO A 15 -14.72 -9.06 30.85
CA PRO A 15 -15.17 -10.38 31.18
C PRO A 15 -16.69 -10.38 31.34
N SER A 16 -17.42 -10.66 30.26
CA SER A 16 -18.78 -11.18 30.37
C SER A 16 -18.94 -12.34 29.38
N GLY A 17 -18.90 -13.54 29.95
CA GLY A 17 -19.04 -14.78 29.20
C GLY A 17 -20.48 -15.04 28.77
N ASP A 18 -20.63 -15.91 27.78
CA ASP A 18 -21.58 -17.01 27.89
C ASP A 18 -21.29 -18.12 26.87
N LYS A 19 -20.94 -19.28 27.43
CA LYS A 19 -21.37 -20.65 27.09
C LYS A 19 -20.86 -21.30 25.78
N GLU A 20 -20.12 -22.39 25.99
CA GLU A 20 -19.85 -23.46 25.03
C GLU A 20 -21.13 -24.08 24.45
N GLN A 21 -21.18 -24.26 23.14
CA GLN A 21 -21.99 -25.26 22.44
C GLN A 21 -21.33 -25.66 21.10
N PRO A 22 -21.67 -26.83 20.51
CA PRO A 22 -20.71 -27.89 20.21
C PRO A 22 -20.04 -27.77 18.84
N ALA A 23 -18.94 -28.52 18.68
CA ALA A 23 -18.17 -28.65 17.44
C ALA A 23 -19.07 -29.05 16.25
N SER A 24 -19.39 -28.07 15.40
CA SER A 24 -19.96 -28.33 14.09
C SER A 24 -18.83 -28.72 13.12
N THR A 25 -19.00 -29.86 12.46
CA THR A 25 -18.15 -30.38 11.37
C THR A 25 -17.66 -29.28 10.43
N ILE A 26 -16.34 -29.08 10.37
CA ILE A 26 -15.67 -28.19 9.43
C ILE A 26 -15.85 -28.76 8.01
N TYR A 27 -16.76 -28.18 7.24
CA TYR A 27 -16.74 -28.31 5.79
C TYR A 27 -15.49 -27.58 5.29
N LYS A 28 -14.48 -28.33 4.86
CA LYS A 28 -13.35 -27.76 4.10
C LYS A 28 -13.80 -27.64 2.65
N PRO A 29 -14.09 -26.45 2.10
CA PRO A 29 -14.21 -26.32 0.66
C PRO A 29 -12.87 -26.74 0.04
N GLN A 30 -12.92 -27.78 -0.78
CA GLN A 30 -11.80 -28.23 -1.58
C GLN A 30 -11.67 -27.22 -2.72
N TYR A 31 -10.78 -26.25 -2.56
CA TYR A 31 -10.42 -25.34 -3.65
C TYR A 31 -9.60 -26.13 -4.67
N ASP A 32 -10.14 -26.31 -5.86
CA ASP A 32 -9.34 -26.72 -7.00
C ASP A 32 -8.21 -25.69 -7.15
N LYS A 33 -6.95 -26.15 -7.08
CA LYS A 33 -5.79 -25.33 -7.37
C LYS A 33 -5.91 -24.89 -8.84
N ILE A 34 -6.37 -23.66 -9.05
CA ILE A 34 -6.16 -22.97 -10.32
C ILE A 34 -4.64 -22.85 -10.46
N GLN A 35 -4.07 -23.53 -11.46
CA GLN A 35 -2.67 -23.37 -11.79
C GLN A 35 -2.45 -21.91 -12.18
N THR A 36 -1.73 -21.17 -11.34
CA THR A 36 -1.14 -19.89 -11.71
C THR A 36 -0.25 -20.16 -12.93
N PRO A 37 -0.38 -19.40 -14.04
CA PRO A 37 0.52 -19.56 -15.17
C PRO A 37 1.97 -19.42 -14.68
N THR A 38 2.79 -20.44 -14.90
CA THR A 38 4.23 -20.33 -14.68
C THR A 38 4.78 -19.41 -15.76
N LEU A 39 5.09 -18.16 -15.40
CA LEU A 39 5.75 -17.21 -16.29
C LEU A 39 7.15 -17.75 -16.61
N THR A 40 7.41 -18.00 -17.88
CA THR A 40 8.74 -18.34 -18.38
C THR A 40 9.58 -17.06 -18.37
N PRO A 41 10.72 -17.00 -17.64
CA PRO A 41 11.57 -15.81 -17.65
C PRO A 41 12.09 -15.61 -19.07
N THR A 42 11.83 -14.45 -19.65
CA THR A 42 12.45 -14.07 -20.93
C THR A 42 13.84 -13.51 -20.64
N PRO A 43 14.94 -14.08 -21.16
CA PRO A 43 16.27 -13.55 -20.90
C PRO A 43 16.49 -12.23 -21.64
N GLY A 44 16.73 -11.16 -20.87
CA GLY A 44 17.76 -10.16 -21.16
C GLY A 44 17.51 -9.12 -22.25
N ILE A 45 16.90 -8.00 -21.86
CA ILE A 45 17.45 -6.66 -22.12
C ILE A 45 17.25 -5.86 -20.82
N SER A 46 18.31 -5.63 -20.05
CA SER A 46 18.25 -4.76 -18.87
C SER A 46 18.25 -3.29 -19.32
N GLU A 47 17.17 -2.86 -19.96
CA GLU A 47 16.85 -1.43 -19.91
C GLU A 47 16.57 -1.11 -18.45
N ASN A 48 17.23 -0.10 -17.89
CA ASN A 48 16.87 0.42 -16.56
C ASN A 48 15.46 1.02 -16.68
N LEU A 49 14.43 0.19 -16.51
CA LEU A 49 13.05 0.64 -16.61
C LEU A 49 12.78 1.68 -15.53
N LEU A 50 11.85 2.60 -15.78
CA LEU A 50 11.50 3.62 -14.80
C LEU A 50 11.04 2.99 -13.47
N ILE A 51 10.34 1.84 -13.53
CA ILE A 51 9.92 1.09 -12.35
C ILE A 51 11.11 0.56 -11.52
N ASP A 52 12.22 0.18 -12.14
CA ASP A 52 13.42 -0.28 -11.42
C ASP A 52 14.09 0.89 -10.69
N ASN A 53 14.11 2.08 -11.31
CA ASN A 53 14.62 3.29 -10.68
C ASN A 53 13.74 3.71 -9.49
N ILE A 54 12.41 3.69 -9.66
CA ILE A 54 11.45 3.93 -8.57
C ILE A 54 11.71 2.94 -7.42
N SER A 55 11.83 1.65 -7.72
CA SER A 55 12.10 0.63 -6.70
C SER A 55 13.41 0.85 -5.96
N ARG A 56 14.47 1.34 -6.63
CA ARG A 56 15.75 1.65 -6.00
C ARG A 56 15.63 2.84 -5.05
N ASP A 57 14.93 3.90 -5.44
CA ASP A 57 14.74 5.05 -4.58
C ASP A 57 13.87 4.71 -3.37
N LEU A 58 12.79 3.94 -3.56
CA LEU A 58 11.95 3.46 -2.46
C LEU A 58 12.76 2.62 -1.44
N LYS A 59 13.74 1.85 -1.91
CA LYS A 59 14.69 1.14 -1.05
C LYS A 59 15.58 2.11 -0.26
N ASP A 60 16.06 3.19 -0.87
CA ASP A 60 16.82 4.25 -0.18
C ASP A 60 15.98 4.94 0.90
N PHE A 61 14.69 5.22 0.65
CA PHE A 61 13.77 5.72 1.69
C PHE A 61 13.69 4.77 2.89
N ASN A 62 13.50 3.46 2.65
CA ASN A 62 13.51 2.47 3.72
C ASN A 62 14.82 2.47 4.50
N GLU A 63 15.97 2.51 3.81
CA GLU A 63 17.30 2.51 4.45
C GLU A 63 17.54 3.76 5.29
N LYS A 64 16.91 4.89 4.93
CA LYS A 64 16.92 6.15 5.70
C LYS A 64 15.91 6.19 6.84
N GLY A 65 15.19 5.11 7.12
CA GLY A 65 14.26 5.00 8.25
C GLY A 65 12.88 5.58 7.98
N TRP A 66 12.40 5.51 6.74
CA TRP A 66 11.05 5.97 6.39
C TRP A 66 9.96 5.28 7.22
N ASP A 67 10.06 3.96 7.40
CA ASP A 67 9.18 3.15 8.24
C ASP A 67 9.07 3.70 9.68
N LYS A 68 10.15 4.29 10.20
CA LYS A 68 10.16 4.89 11.54
C LYS A 68 9.20 6.06 11.68
N LEU A 69 8.99 6.85 10.63
CA LEU A 69 8.00 7.92 10.66
C LEU A 69 6.59 7.36 10.91
N TYR A 70 6.30 6.16 10.41
CA TYR A 70 5.04 5.47 10.66
C TYR A 70 5.01 4.90 12.09
N GLU A 71 6.05 4.16 12.49
CA GLU A 71 6.13 3.49 13.79
C GLU A 71 6.06 4.47 14.98
N THR A 72 6.60 5.68 14.82
CA THR A 72 6.59 6.72 15.88
C THR A 72 5.36 7.61 15.82
N ASN A 73 4.38 7.30 14.97
CA ASN A 73 3.15 8.08 14.73
C ASN A 73 3.46 9.53 14.31
N GLU A 74 4.59 9.75 13.64
CA GLU A 74 4.92 11.04 13.06
C GLU A 74 4.20 11.24 11.73
N PHE A 75 4.11 10.17 10.94
CA PHE A 75 3.33 10.09 9.72
C PHE A 75 2.34 8.93 9.84
N ASP A 76 1.20 9.07 9.18
CA ASP A 76 0.27 7.98 8.92
C ASP A 76 0.33 7.61 7.43
N CYS A 77 -0.41 6.56 7.06
CA CYS A 77 -0.40 6.03 5.71
C CYS A 77 -0.87 7.09 4.68
N SER A 78 -1.82 7.97 5.02
CA SER A 78 -2.23 9.06 4.12
C SER A 78 -1.12 10.08 3.85
N ARG A 79 -0.36 10.51 4.87
CA ARG A 79 0.79 11.41 4.68
C ARG A 79 1.91 10.76 3.87
N MET A 80 2.24 9.51 4.19
CA MET A 80 3.27 8.77 3.47
C MET A 80 2.93 8.59 2.00
N THR A 81 1.69 8.20 1.71
CA THR A 81 1.17 8.09 0.35
C THR A 81 1.15 9.43 -0.36
N THR A 82 0.79 10.52 0.33
CA THR A 82 0.80 11.88 -0.25
C THR A 82 2.21 12.31 -0.68
N PHE A 83 3.21 12.08 0.17
CA PHE A 83 4.60 12.37 -0.18
C PHE A 83 5.09 11.54 -1.35
N MET A 84 4.90 10.21 -1.29
CA MET A 84 5.36 9.31 -2.34
C MET A 84 4.64 9.56 -3.67
N TRP A 85 3.37 9.99 -3.64
CA TRP A 85 2.63 10.42 -4.81
C TRP A 85 3.32 11.61 -5.49
N ASP A 86 3.62 12.67 -4.73
CA ASP A 86 4.27 13.86 -5.26
C ASP A 86 5.69 13.55 -5.75
N TYR A 87 6.47 12.79 -4.97
CA TYR A 87 7.82 12.36 -5.32
C TYR A 87 7.86 11.67 -6.68
N ILE A 88 6.99 10.68 -6.90
CA ILE A 88 6.96 9.94 -8.17
C ILE A 88 6.58 10.87 -9.33
N ARG A 89 5.58 11.72 -9.14
CA ARG A 89 5.13 12.66 -10.19
C ARG A 89 6.17 13.71 -10.52
N THR A 90 6.90 14.19 -9.53
CA THR A 90 7.89 15.26 -9.69
C THR A 90 9.21 14.72 -10.23
N LYS A 91 9.74 13.64 -9.64
CA LYS A 91 11.03 13.06 -10.05
C LYS A 91 10.94 12.27 -11.34
N TYR A 92 9.91 11.44 -11.50
CA TYR A 92 9.79 10.51 -12.64
C TYR A 92 8.84 10.98 -13.73
N ARG A 93 8.07 12.06 -13.49
CA ARG A 93 7.08 12.58 -14.45
C ARG A 93 6.01 11.55 -14.85
N ILE A 94 5.78 10.55 -14.00
CA ILE A 94 4.74 9.53 -14.18
C ILE A 94 3.48 9.96 -13.42
N PRO A 95 2.29 9.88 -14.03
CA PRO A 95 1.04 10.25 -13.37
C PRO A 95 0.57 9.14 -12.42
N SER A 96 1.28 8.95 -11.30
CA SER A 96 0.89 8.02 -10.24
C SER A 96 -0.50 8.35 -9.70
N LYS A 97 -1.20 7.30 -9.24
CA LYS A 97 -2.52 7.35 -8.65
C LYS A 97 -2.44 6.97 -7.18
N ILE A 98 -3.36 7.50 -6.38
CA ILE A 98 -3.57 7.11 -4.99
C ILE A 98 -4.68 6.06 -4.98
N ILE A 99 -4.43 4.92 -4.34
CA ILE A 99 -5.40 3.84 -4.19
C ILE A 99 -5.88 3.88 -2.74
N VAL A 100 -7.18 4.12 -2.54
CA VAL A 100 -7.79 4.31 -1.23
C VAL A 100 -8.66 3.09 -0.93
N ALA A 101 -8.49 2.48 0.23
CA ALA A 101 -9.40 1.46 0.76
C ALA A 101 -9.98 1.91 2.11
N PRO A 102 -11.11 2.66 2.12
CA PRO A 102 -11.69 3.22 3.34
C PRO A 102 -11.98 2.17 4.42
N ASN A 103 -12.51 1.00 4.02
CA ASN A 103 -12.84 -0.07 4.95
C ASN A 103 -11.60 -0.71 5.62
N ARG A 104 -10.42 -0.50 5.05
CA ARG A 104 -9.15 -0.95 5.62
C ARG A 104 -8.35 0.18 6.25
N GLU A 105 -8.85 1.41 6.16
CA GLU A 105 -8.17 2.62 6.62
C GLU A 105 -6.71 2.68 6.13
N HIS A 106 -6.51 2.32 4.85
CA HIS A 106 -5.19 2.24 4.24
C HIS A 106 -5.16 2.75 2.80
N ALA A 107 -3.98 3.14 2.36
CA ALA A 107 -3.75 3.58 1.00
C ALA A 107 -2.41 3.11 0.42
N TRP A 108 -2.43 2.95 -0.90
CA TRP A 108 -1.28 2.59 -1.71
C TRP A 108 -1.11 3.63 -2.82
N LEU A 109 -0.03 3.48 -3.56
CA LEU A 109 0.14 4.12 -4.85
C LEU A 109 0.06 3.12 -5.98
N ALA A 110 -0.34 3.59 -7.15
CA ALA A 110 -0.32 2.82 -8.37
C ALA A 110 0.32 3.62 -9.50
N VAL A 111 1.18 2.96 -10.26
CA VAL A 111 1.76 3.50 -11.50
C VAL A 111 1.38 2.57 -12.65
N ARG A 112 1.00 3.14 -13.81
CA ARG A 112 0.62 2.30 -14.95
C ARG A 112 1.86 1.58 -15.48
N VAL A 113 1.73 0.30 -15.78
CA VAL A 113 2.82 -0.52 -16.35
C VAL A 113 3.38 0.15 -17.60
N LYS A 114 2.51 0.60 -18.51
CA LYS A 114 2.91 1.29 -19.74
C LYS A 114 3.72 2.58 -19.54
N ASP A 115 3.58 3.25 -18.39
CA ASP A 115 4.30 4.50 -18.11
C ASP A 115 5.63 4.22 -17.39
N ALA A 116 5.74 3.08 -16.69
CA ALA A 116 6.89 2.75 -15.86
C ALA A 116 7.84 1.71 -16.49
N GLY A 117 7.39 1.03 -17.56
CA GLY A 117 8.11 -0.04 -18.25
C GLY A 117 7.62 -1.41 -17.81
N ASP A 118 7.31 -2.26 -18.79
CA ASP A 118 6.73 -3.60 -18.56
C ASP A 118 7.80 -4.63 -18.20
N THR A 119 7.60 -5.32 -17.09
CA THR A 119 8.46 -6.35 -16.53
C THR A 119 7.69 -7.27 -15.57
N ASP A 120 8.14 -8.52 -15.49
CA ASP A 120 7.69 -9.56 -14.57
C ASP A 120 8.37 -9.50 -13.18
N ARG A 121 9.30 -8.57 -12.95
CA ARG A 121 9.99 -8.38 -11.66
C ARG A 121 9.07 -7.93 -10.53
N TYR A 122 7.94 -7.32 -10.87
CA TYR A 122 6.99 -6.74 -9.94
C TYR A 122 5.59 -7.26 -10.23
N LEU A 123 4.76 -7.40 -9.19
CA LEU A 123 3.37 -7.76 -9.39
C LEU A 123 2.62 -6.58 -10.01
N ASN A 124 1.88 -6.89 -11.07
CA ASN A 124 0.92 -5.98 -11.64
C ASN A 124 -0.51 -6.52 -11.47
N TRP A 125 -1.47 -5.61 -11.62
CA TRP A 125 -2.88 -5.92 -11.60
C TRP A 125 -3.64 -5.06 -12.60
N THR A 126 -4.65 -5.64 -13.22
CA THR A 126 -5.52 -4.97 -14.17
C THR A 126 -6.77 -4.41 -13.49
N VAL A 127 -6.95 -3.09 -13.54
CA VAL A 127 -8.19 -2.40 -13.15
C VAL A 127 -8.86 -1.81 -14.36
N LYS A 128 -10.08 -2.26 -14.65
CA LYS A 128 -10.88 -1.75 -15.78
C LYS A 128 -10.07 -1.73 -17.11
N GLY A 129 -9.25 -2.76 -17.33
CA GLY A 129 -8.43 -2.90 -18.54
C GLY A 129 -7.12 -2.09 -18.53
N VAL A 130 -6.69 -1.56 -17.38
CA VAL A 130 -5.41 -0.86 -17.25
C VAL A 130 -4.54 -1.58 -16.22
N ASP A 131 -3.32 -1.91 -16.61
CA ASP A 131 -2.36 -2.59 -15.75
C ASP A 131 -1.57 -1.59 -14.89
N TYR A 132 -1.46 -1.90 -13.61
CA TYR A 132 -0.76 -1.08 -12.63
C TYR A 132 0.24 -1.91 -11.84
N TYR A 133 1.41 -1.34 -11.58
CA TYR A 133 2.25 -1.73 -10.44
C TYR A 133 1.77 -1.00 -9.21
N PHE A 134 1.81 -1.70 -8.08
CA PHE A 134 1.52 -1.12 -6.78
C PHE A 134 2.77 -0.76 -6.02
N ILE A 135 2.68 0.35 -5.29
CA ILE A 135 3.70 0.84 -4.39
C ILE A 135 3.08 0.94 -3.01
N GLU A 136 3.62 0.16 -2.08
CA GLU A 136 3.31 0.32 -0.67
C GLU A 136 4.08 1.54 -0.15
N SER A 137 3.39 2.48 0.50
CA SER A 137 3.98 3.75 0.92
C SER A 137 4.51 3.72 2.35
N THR A 138 3.98 2.86 3.22
CA THR A 138 4.39 2.74 4.62
C THR A 138 5.66 1.91 4.79
N VAL A 139 5.82 0.90 3.93
CA VAL A 139 7.06 0.17 3.69
C VAL A 139 7.46 0.43 2.24
N PRO A 140 8.06 1.59 1.91
CA PRO A 140 8.24 2.07 0.55
C PRO A 140 8.83 1.01 -0.37
N ARG A 141 8.01 0.44 -1.24
CA ARG A 141 8.45 -0.56 -2.21
C ARG A 141 7.44 -0.75 -3.32
N VAL A 142 7.95 -1.08 -4.50
CA VAL A 142 7.12 -1.73 -5.52
C VAL A 142 6.84 -3.16 -5.03
N VAL A 143 5.57 -3.58 -5.07
CA VAL A 143 5.15 -4.88 -4.55
C VAL A 143 5.66 -6.01 -5.47
N ILE A 144 6.30 -7.02 -4.88
CA ILE A 144 6.90 -8.16 -5.60
C ILE A 144 6.13 -9.44 -5.34
N PHE A 145 5.53 -9.57 -4.16
CA PHE A 145 4.75 -10.76 -3.78
C PHE A 145 3.45 -10.36 -3.11
N GLU A 146 2.39 -11.17 -3.30
CA GLU A 146 1.09 -10.97 -2.65
C GLU A 146 1.19 -11.02 -1.11
N LYS A 147 2.21 -11.74 -0.61
CA LYS A 147 2.53 -11.87 0.81
C LYS A 147 3.36 -10.72 1.38
N ASP A 148 3.79 -9.77 0.55
CA ASP A 148 4.43 -8.56 1.07
C ASP A 148 3.46 -7.85 2.01
N VAL A 149 3.99 -7.09 2.96
CA VAL A 149 3.20 -6.48 4.04
C VAL A 149 3.31 -4.96 4.05
N TYR A 150 2.28 -4.33 4.59
CA TYR A 150 2.21 -2.91 4.88
C TYR A 150 1.94 -2.67 6.36
N PHE A 151 2.19 -1.45 6.83
CA PHE A 151 1.81 -1.04 8.17
C PHE A 151 0.41 -0.42 8.17
N GLY A 152 -0.50 -1.00 8.96
CA GLY A 152 -1.87 -0.53 9.15
C GLY A 152 -2.53 -1.20 10.34
N GLY A 153 -3.43 -0.51 11.06
CA GLY A 153 -4.17 -1.06 12.19
C GLY A 153 -3.27 -1.69 13.27
N ASN A 154 -3.59 -2.90 13.73
CA ASN A 154 -2.75 -3.71 14.61
C ASN A 154 -1.55 -4.32 13.85
N TRP A 155 -0.74 -3.42 13.32
CA TRP A 155 0.67 -3.49 12.95
C TRP A 155 1.05 -4.09 11.58
N TYR A 156 0.40 -5.13 11.05
CA TYR A 156 0.72 -5.62 9.69
C TYR A 156 -0.48 -6.19 8.93
N GLY A 157 -0.62 -5.81 7.66
CA GLY A 157 -1.58 -6.37 6.69
C GLY A 157 -0.88 -6.80 5.39
N THR A 158 -1.48 -7.68 4.59
CA THR A 158 -0.88 -8.09 3.31
C THR A 158 -1.16 -7.04 2.24
N THR A 159 -0.18 -6.74 1.39
CA THR A 159 -0.37 -5.81 0.27
C THR A 159 -1.43 -6.31 -0.70
N SER A 160 -1.66 -7.63 -0.78
CA SER A 160 -2.75 -8.23 -1.55
C SER A 160 -4.16 -7.95 -1.01
N ASP A 161 -4.33 -7.32 0.16
CA ASP A 161 -5.66 -7.02 0.70
C ASP A 161 -6.51 -6.15 -0.24
N PHE A 162 -5.90 -5.38 -1.16
CA PHE A 162 -6.64 -4.66 -2.19
C PHE A 162 -7.48 -5.57 -3.09
N TYR A 163 -7.12 -6.85 -3.26
CA TYR A 163 -7.90 -7.82 -4.07
C TYR A 163 -9.22 -8.21 -3.41
N THR A 164 -9.31 -8.09 -2.08
CA THR A 164 -10.46 -8.56 -1.30
C THR A 164 -11.29 -7.41 -0.72
N THR A 165 -10.82 -6.17 -0.87
CA THR A 165 -11.48 -4.97 -0.36
C THR A 165 -12.03 -4.10 -1.48
N ARG A 166 -12.95 -3.20 -1.12
CA ARG A 166 -13.37 -2.13 -2.02
C ARG A 166 -12.28 -1.07 -2.06
N ILE A 167 -11.76 -0.82 -3.25
CA ILE A 167 -10.81 0.27 -3.50
C ILE A 167 -11.42 1.39 -4.34
N TYR A 168 -10.84 2.57 -4.21
CA TYR A 168 -11.08 3.73 -5.06
C TYR A 168 -9.75 4.24 -5.60
N ILE A 169 -9.76 4.81 -6.81
CA ILE A 169 -8.59 5.37 -7.45
C ILE A 169 -8.76 6.88 -7.52
N ALA A 170 -7.80 7.60 -6.93
CA ALA A 170 -7.70 9.05 -6.94
C ALA A 170 -6.48 9.49 -7.77
N ASP A 171 -6.64 10.60 -8.47
CA ASP A 171 -5.60 11.22 -9.28
C ASP A 171 -4.65 12.08 -8.44
N ASP A 172 -5.17 12.64 -7.34
CA ASP A 172 -4.46 13.55 -6.45
C ASP A 172 -4.96 13.43 -4.99
N PRO A 173 -4.25 14.05 -4.03
CA PRO A 173 -4.62 14.02 -2.61
C PRO A 173 -6.01 14.62 -2.31
N SER A 174 -6.45 15.63 -3.06
CA SER A 174 -7.78 16.23 -2.85
C SER A 174 -8.88 15.22 -3.18
N GLN A 175 -8.78 14.55 -4.32
CA GLN A 175 -9.72 13.50 -4.68
C GLN A 175 -9.63 12.31 -3.71
N ALA A 176 -8.44 11.98 -3.20
CA ALA A 176 -8.30 10.93 -2.20
C ALA A 176 -9.07 11.27 -0.91
N ASN A 177 -9.02 12.53 -0.46
CA ASN A 177 -9.80 13.03 0.68
C ASN A 177 -11.32 12.90 0.47
N ASP A 178 -11.82 13.15 -0.73
CA ASP A 178 -13.25 12.98 -1.04
C ASP A 178 -13.69 11.50 -0.99
N LEU A 179 -12.74 10.58 -1.10
CA LEU A 179 -12.97 9.13 -1.18
C LEU A 179 -12.73 8.40 0.16
N THR A 180 -12.19 9.06 1.18
CA THR A 180 -11.91 8.44 2.49
C THR A 180 -13.18 8.11 3.28
N GLY A 181 -14.28 8.81 3.02
CA GLY A 181 -15.56 8.58 3.72
C GLY A 181 -15.43 8.85 5.22
N GLY A 182 -15.60 7.79 6.04
CA GLY A 182 -15.51 7.88 7.51
C GLY A 182 -14.10 7.71 8.07
N TRP A 183 -13.11 7.47 7.21
CA TRP A 183 -11.72 7.31 7.61
C TRP A 183 -11.14 8.67 8.06
N SER A 184 -10.67 8.75 9.32
CA SER A 184 -10.32 10.02 9.97
C SER A 184 -8.98 10.67 9.54
N THR A 185 -8.39 10.21 8.44
CA THR A 185 -7.13 10.75 7.90
C THR A 185 -7.36 11.78 6.80
N GLU A 186 -6.41 12.70 6.67
CA GLU A 186 -6.32 13.64 5.55
C GLU A 186 -5.06 13.31 4.71
N PHE A 187 -5.23 13.21 3.39
CA PHE A 187 -4.16 13.17 2.39
C PHE A 187 -3.63 14.57 2.18
N ARG A 188 -2.71 14.98 3.06
CA ARG A 188 -2.09 16.30 3.05
C ARG A 188 -0.78 16.27 3.81
N LEU A 189 0.23 16.93 3.28
CA LEU A 189 1.44 17.27 4.03
C LEU A 189 1.30 18.66 4.65
N THR A 190 1.66 18.78 5.93
CA THR A 190 1.76 20.04 6.65
C THR A 190 3.19 20.57 6.60
N LYS A 191 3.41 21.85 6.97
CA LYS A 191 4.77 22.39 7.05
C LYS A 191 5.69 21.58 7.99
N PRO A 192 5.26 21.19 9.21
CA PRO A 192 6.04 20.28 10.05
C PRO A 192 6.39 18.95 9.38
N ASP A 193 5.50 18.41 8.55
CA ASP A 193 5.77 17.19 7.80
C ASP A 193 6.91 17.43 6.79
N ILE A 194 6.83 18.52 6.02
CA ILE A 194 7.85 18.91 5.03
C ILE A 194 9.21 19.14 5.69
N ASP A 195 9.26 19.84 6.84
CA ASP A 195 10.52 20.14 7.52
C ASP A 195 11.27 18.85 7.95
N LYS A 196 10.54 17.78 8.29
CA LYS A 196 11.09 16.45 8.61
C LYS A 196 11.58 15.67 7.40
N LEU A 197 11.01 15.92 6.22
CA LEU A 197 11.32 15.19 5.00
C LEU A 197 12.68 15.58 4.40
N SER A 198 13.30 16.66 4.88
CA SER A 198 14.64 17.10 4.48
C SER A 198 15.74 16.05 4.65
N THR A 199 15.54 15.02 5.47
CA THR A 199 16.48 13.89 5.63
C THR A 199 16.38 12.84 4.53
N PHE A 200 15.33 12.89 3.71
CA PHE A 200 15.07 11.92 2.64
C PHE A 200 15.33 12.47 1.23
N GLU A 201 15.47 13.80 1.09
CA GLU A 201 15.82 14.49 -0.17
C GLU A 201 17.29 14.35 -0.57
#